data_AF-A0A1X6MWW8-F1
#
_entry.id   AF-A0A1X6MWW8-F1
#
_cell.length_a   1.000
_cell.length_b   1.000
_cell.length_c   1.000
_cell.angle_alpha   90.00
_cell.angle_beta   90.00
_cell.angle_gamma   90.00
#
_symmetry.space_group_name_H-M   'P 1'
#
loop_
_entity.id
_entity.type
_entity.pdbx_description
1 polymer ?
#
loop_
_entity_poly.entity_id
_entity_poly.type
_entity_poly.pdbx_seq_one_letter_code
_entity_poly.pdbx_strand_id
1 'polypeptide(L)'
;WFDEEEEGEEEDLLQLEYHPSYVSNPQKRRRRWENRWDALMQAFQAVDRETDATLVLLAAPSHSTKLHALTSRSIRRDPALANSPKLSAIKSSFNSLATQRRTTRAHRVSLVQRLQLSSASSAAGSPGGEAREEDLRRALEAALGSLGEMGKIYEQREVRWRDEMRQLTEDRDRVEMLLRQTLGPVLHENGHGRS
;
A
#
# COMPACT_ATOMS: atom_id res chain seq x y z
N TRP A 1 -43.29 -0.49 -9.05
CA TRP A 1 -42.21 -0.96 -8.18
C TRP A 1 -41.05 -0.02 -8.44
N PHE A 2 -40.74 0.83 -7.46
CA PHE A 2 -39.64 1.80 -7.54
C PHE A 2 -38.32 1.02 -7.54
N ASP A 3 -37.40 1.39 -8.43
CA ASP A 3 -35.98 1.04 -8.29
C ASP A 3 -35.44 1.76 -7.05
N GLU A 4 -34.96 1.02 -6.05
CA GLU A 4 -34.24 1.57 -4.90
C GLU A 4 -32.81 0.99 -4.87
N GLU A 5 -31.92 1.86 -5.35
CA GLU A 5 -30.59 2.16 -4.81
C GLU A 5 -29.58 1.01 -4.70
N GLU A 6 -28.73 1.00 -5.74
CA GLU A 6 -27.30 0.68 -5.69
C GLU A 6 -26.71 1.10 -4.34
N GLU A 7 -26.64 0.11 -3.42
CA GLU A 7 -26.11 0.23 -2.08
C GLU A 7 -24.72 0.84 -2.17
N GLY A 8 -24.63 2.11 -1.73
CA GLY A 8 -23.52 3.00 -1.99
C GLY A 8 -22.19 2.32 -1.67
N GLU A 9 -21.25 2.50 -2.60
CA GLU A 9 -19.83 2.26 -2.36
C GLU A 9 -19.44 2.97 -1.06
N GLU A 10 -19.47 2.23 0.06
CA GLU A 10 -18.94 2.69 1.35
C GLU A 10 -17.55 3.24 1.05
N GLU A 11 -17.35 4.53 1.30
CA GLU A 11 -16.08 5.21 1.05
C GLU A 11 -14.95 4.45 1.73
N ASP A 12 -14.29 3.58 0.96
CA ASP A 12 -13.25 2.70 1.43
C ASP A 12 -12.11 3.60 1.94
N LEU A 13 -12.05 3.81 3.26
CA LEU A 13 -11.10 4.67 4.00
C LEU A 13 -9.63 4.31 3.72
N LEU A 14 -9.35 3.34 2.85
CA LEU A 14 -8.06 3.08 2.22
C LEU A 14 -7.44 4.33 1.57
N GLN A 15 -8.22 5.33 1.17
CA GLN A 15 -7.66 6.57 0.61
C GLN A 15 -6.81 7.35 1.64
N LEU A 16 -7.10 7.20 2.94
CA LEU A 16 -6.34 7.81 4.04
C LEU A 16 -5.17 6.93 4.51
N GLU A 17 -5.27 5.60 4.36
CA GLU A 17 -4.22 4.66 4.77
C GLU A 17 -3.10 4.50 3.74
N TYR A 18 -3.36 4.73 2.45
CA TYR A 18 -2.41 4.40 1.38
C TYR A 18 -1.89 5.66 0.65
N HIS A 19 -0.77 5.51 -0.07
CA HIS A 19 -0.18 6.61 -0.86
C HIS A 19 -1.21 7.20 -1.85
N PRO A 20 -1.17 8.50 -2.20
CA PRO A 20 -2.16 9.11 -3.11
C PRO A 20 -2.29 8.41 -4.47
N SER A 21 -1.23 7.74 -4.93
CA SER A 21 -1.25 6.92 -6.16
C SER A 21 -1.80 5.51 -5.96
N TYR A 22 -2.32 5.17 -4.78
CA TYR A 22 -2.88 3.87 -4.48
C TYR A 22 -4.14 3.64 -5.29
N VAL A 23 -4.31 2.40 -5.72
CA VAL A 23 -5.42 2.02 -6.56
C VAL A 23 -6.48 1.35 -5.70
N SER A 24 -7.56 2.06 -5.37
CA SER A 24 -8.67 1.53 -4.57
C SER A 24 -9.38 0.38 -5.29
N ASN A 25 -9.64 0.52 -6.59
CA ASN A 25 -10.28 -0.55 -7.38
C ASN A 25 -9.43 -1.84 -7.41
N PRO A 26 -9.94 -2.98 -6.90
CA PRO A 26 -9.17 -4.22 -6.76
C PRO A 26 -8.79 -4.84 -8.11
N GLN A 27 -9.64 -4.74 -9.14
CA GLN A 27 -9.33 -5.25 -10.48
C GLN A 27 -8.24 -4.43 -11.16
N LYS A 28 -8.30 -3.09 -11.07
CA LYS A 28 -7.26 -2.19 -11.58
C LYS A 28 -5.94 -2.41 -10.86
N ARG A 29 -5.98 -2.64 -9.54
CA ARG A 29 -4.80 -2.97 -8.72
C ARG A 29 -4.16 -4.29 -9.16
N ARG A 30 -4.97 -5.32 -9.42
CA ARG A 30 -4.50 -6.61 -9.96
C ARG A 30 -3.79 -6.42 -11.31
N ARG A 31 -4.42 -5.72 -12.26
CA ARG A 31 -3.79 -5.45 -13.58
C ARG A 31 -2.48 -4.68 -13.45
N ARG A 32 -2.44 -3.64 -12.61
CA ARG A 32 -1.20 -2.88 -12.38
C ARG A 32 -0.13 -3.72 -11.69
N TRP A 33 -0.51 -4.61 -10.77
CA TRP A 33 0.41 -5.52 -10.13
C TRP A 33 1.10 -6.41 -11.16
N GLU A 34 0.34 -7.10 -12.03
CA GLU A 34 0.93 -7.98 -13.06
C GLU A 34 1.91 -7.21 -13.96
N ASN A 35 1.50 -6.07 -14.51
CA ASN A 35 2.36 -5.26 -15.39
C ASN A 35 3.64 -4.78 -14.69
N ARG A 36 3.54 -4.34 -13.43
CA ARG A 36 4.70 -3.87 -12.65
C ARG A 36 5.56 -5.02 -12.18
N TRP A 37 4.96 -6.17 -11.89
CA TRP A 37 5.67 -7.39 -11.53
C TRP A 37 6.53 -7.86 -12.70
N ASP A 38 5.99 -7.89 -13.91
CA ASP A 38 6.77 -8.23 -15.11
C ASP A 38 7.96 -7.29 -15.33
N ALA A 39 7.75 -5.98 -15.19
CA ALA A 39 8.84 -5.00 -15.27
C ALA A 39 9.90 -5.21 -14.16
N LEU A 40 9.47 -5.53 -12.95
CA LEU A 40 10.38 -5.83 -11.84
C LEU A 40 11.16 -7.12 -12.09
N MET A 41 10.54 -8.15 -12.67
CA MET A 41 11.24 -9.39 -13.05
C MET A 41 12.32 -9.12 -14.11
N GLN A 42 12.02 -8.27 -15.09
CA GLN A 42 13.00 -7.87 -16.11
C GLN A 42 14.17 -7.10 -15.50
N ALA A 43 13.90 -6.13 -14.62
CA ALA A 43 14.93 -5.38 -13.91
C ALA A 43 15.79 -6.28 -13.00
N PHE A 44 15.15 -7.20 -12.25
CA PHE A 44 15.84 -8.19 -11.43
C PHE A 44 16.78 -9.05 -12.29
N GLN A 45 16.31 -9.52 -13.45
CA GLN A 45 17.13 -10.31 -14.37
C GLN A 45 18.27 -9.49 -15.01
N ALA A 46 18.08 -8.20 -15.27
CA ALA A 46 19.14 -7.33 -15.78
C ALA A 46 20.27 -7.18 -14.76
N VAL A 47 19.94 -6.90 -13.50
CA VAL A 47 20.93 -6.82 -12.41
C VAL A 47 21.61 -8.18 -12.20
N ASP A 48 20.85 -9.27 -12.18
CA ASP A 48 21.36 -10.64 -12.07
C ASP A 48 22.23 -11.03 -13.29
N ARG A 49 22.09 -10.34 -14.44
CA ARG A 49 22.91 -10.53 -15.65
C ARG A 49 24.26 -9.85 -15.55
N GLU A 50 24.26 -8.61 -15.08
CA GLU A 50 25.42 -7.72 -15.02
C GLU A 50 26.28 -7.96 -13.77
N THR A 51 25.70 -8.55 -12.73
CA THR A 51 26.36 -8.79 -11.45
C THR A 51 26.35 -10.28 -11.07
N ASP A 52 27.28 -10.68 -10.20
CA ASP A 52 27.24 -11.99 -9.52
C ASP A 52 26.62 -11.88 -8.12
N ALA A 53 25.76 -10.89 -7.91
CA ALA A 53 25.11 -10.67 -6.62
C ALA A 53 24.18 -11.86 -6.27
N THR A 54 24.17 -12.22 -4.99
CA THR A 54 23.20 -13.19 -4.46
C THR A 54 21.88 -12.47 -4.20
N LEU A 55 20.87 -12.71 -5.03
CA LEU A 55 19.58 -11.99 -4.97
C LEU A 55 18.41 -12.94 -4.75
N VAL A 56 17.44 -12.50 -3.93
CA VAL A 56 16.15 -13.17 -3.73
C VAL A 56 15.06 -12.12 -3.73
N LEU A 57 14.03 -12.32 -4.56
CA LEU A 57 12.85 -11.46 -4.64
C LEU A 57 11.60 -12.27 -4.27
N LEU A 58 10.89 -11.83 -3.24
CA LEU A 58 9.65 -12.45 -2.78
C LEU A 58 8.51 -11.44 -2.82
N ALA A 59 7.34 -11.89 -3.27
CA ALA A 59 6.14 -11.07 -3.26
C ALA A 59 4.87 -11.90 -3.00
N ALA A 60 4.02 -11.38 -2.13
CA ALA A 60 2.70 -11.93 -1.84
C ALA A 60 1.64 -10.86 -2.19
N PRO A 61 1.07 -10.88 -3.40
CA PRO A 61 0.08 -9.89 -3.81
C PRO A 61 -1.20 -9.96 -2.96
N SER A 62 -1.88 -8.83 -2.80
CA SER A 62 -3.09 -8.77 -1.96
C SER A 62 -4.27 -9.57 -2.51
N HIS A 63 -4.30 -9.82 -3.82
CA HIS A 63 -5.41 -10.48 -4.51
C HIS A 63 -5.19 -12.00 -4.69
N SER A 64 -4.07 -12.55 -4.21
CA SER A 64 -3.76 -13.98 -4.34
C SER A 64 -3.06 -14.50 -3.09
N THR A 65 -3.29 -15.78 -2.80
CA THR A 65 -2.58 -16.50 -1.75
C THR A 65 -1.21 -16.99 -2.20
N LYS A 66 -0.94 -17.02 -3.51
CA LYS A 66 0.30 -17.51 -4.11
C LYS A 66 1.49 -16.62 -3.76
N LEU A 67 2.57 -17.25 -3.32
CA LEU A 67 3.87 -16.61 -3.16
C LEU A 67 4.61 -16.58 -4.51
N HIS A 68 4.97 -15.38 -4.97
CA HIS A 68 5.87 -15.18 -6.09
C HIS A 68 7.31 -15.13 -5.56
N ALA A 69 8.20 -15.93 -6.14
CA ALA A 69 9.59 -16.02 -5.72
C ALA A 69 10.52 -16.10 -6.92
N LEU A 70 11.55 -15.26 -6.92
CA LEU A 70 12.67 -15.29 -7.87
C LEU A 70 13.98 -15.34 -7.10
N THR A 71 14.96 -16.03 -7.67
CA THR A 71 16.31 -16.17 -7.12
C THR A 71 17.32 -15.87 -8.23
N SER A 72 18.50 -15.37 -7.87
CA SER A 72 19.58 -15.08 -8.82
C SER A 72 20.08 -16.33 -9.54
N ARG A 73 20.81 -16.16 -10.65
CA ARG A 73 21.50 -17.24 -11.37
C ARG A 73 22.52 -17.95 -10.47
N SER A 74 23.22 -17.21 -9.61
CA SER A 74 24.20 -17.77 -8.66
C SER A 74 23.57 -18.81 -7.72
N ILE A 75 22.39 -18.52 -7.17
CA ILE A 75 21.63 -19.49 -6.34
C ILE A 75 21.10 -20.65 -7.18
N ARG A 76 20.57 -20.37 -8.38
CA ARG A 76 19.94 -21.39 -9.23
C ARG A 76 20.92 -22.39 -9.84
N ARG A 77 22.17 -21.97 -10.07
CA ARG A 77 23.22 -22.81 -10.68
C ARG A 77 23.78 -23.84 -9.69
N ASP A 78 23.81 -23.52 -8.41
CA ASP A 78 24.28 -24.43 -7.37
C ASP A 78 23.09 -25.19 -6.75
N PRO A 79 22.97 -26.52 -6.97
CA PRO A 79 21.88 -27.31 -6.41
C PRO A 79 21.90 -27.34 -4.88
N ALA A 80 23.07 -27.18 -4.24
CA ALA A 80 23.17 -27.12 -2.78
C ALA A 80 22.55 -25.83 -2.23
N LEU A 81 22.68 -24.72 -2.95
CA LEU A 81 22.06 -23.43 -2.59
C LEU A 81 20.57 -23.41 -2.96
N ALA A 82 20.21 -23.86 -4.16
CA ALA A 82 18.83 -23.91 -4.65
C ALA A 82 17.91 -24.76 -3.78
N ASN A 83 18.43 -25.90 -3.29
CA ASN A 83 17.70 -26.81 -2.41
C ASN A 83 18.04 -26.62 -0.92
N SER A 84 18.73 -25.53 -0.59
CA SER A 84 19.16 -25.31 0.79
C SER A 84 17.96 -25.14 1.74
N PRO A 85 18.03 -25.69 2.96
CA PRO A 85 16.99 -25.47 3.97
C PRO A 85 16.88 -23.99 4.35
N LYS A 86 17.98 -23.22 4.22
CA LYS A 86 17.99 -21.76 4.46
C LYS A 86 17.06 -21.03 3.49
N LEU A 87 17.12 -21.35 2.20
CA LEU A 87 16.24 -20.73 1.20
C LEU A 87 14.77 -21.13 1.40
N SER A 88 14.53 -22.38 1.83
CA SER A 88 13.19 -22.85 2.21
C SER A 88 12.64 -22.08 3.42
N ALA A 89 13.47 -21.88 4.45
CA ALA A 89 13.13 -21.11 5.65
C ALA A 89 12.78 -19.65 5.31
N ILE A 90 13.56 -19.01 4.44
CA ILE A 90 13.28 -17.64 3.97
C ILE A 90 11.88 -17.55 3.34
N LYS A 91 11.54 -18.50 2.46
CA LYS A 91 10.22 -18.55 1.79
C LYS A 91 9.09 -18.80 2.79
N SER A 92 9.28 -19.72 3.74
CA SER A 92 8.25 -20.08 4.73
C SER A 92 8.01 -18.96 5.75
N SER A 93 9.07 -18.31 6.24
CA SER A 93 8.97 -17.14 7.11
C SER A 93 8.25 -15.99 6.41
N PHE A 94 8.60 -15.69 5.15
CA PHE A 94 7.91 -14.65 4.39
C PHE A 94 6.43 -14.98 4.13
N ASN A 95 6.11 -16.24 3.80
CA ASN A 95 4.73 -16.67 3.60
C ASN A 95 3.90 -16.56 4.89
N SER A 96 4.51 -16.84 6.04
CA SER A 96 3.88 -16.69 7.35
C SER A 96 3.57 -15.22 7.65
N LEU A 97 4.53 -14.32 7.41
CA LEU A 97 4.32 -12.87 7.52
C LEU A 97 3.21 -12.37 6.58
N ALA A 98 3.19 -12.83 5.33
CA ALA A 98 2.16 -12.47 4.38
C ALA A 98 0.77 -12.94 4.84
N THR A 99 0.68 -14.14 5.42
CA THR A 99 -0.56 -14.70 5.95
C THR A 99 -1.05 -13.90 7.17
N GLN A 100 -0.17 -13.62 8.13
CA GLN A 100 -0.49 -12.79 9.28
C GLN A 100 -0.97 -11.39 8.87
N ARG A 101 -0.34 -10.78 7.87
CA ARG A 101 -0.79 -9.47 7.36
C ARG A 101 -2.20 -9.54 6.74
N ARG A 102 -2.55 -10.64 6.07
CA ARG A 102 -3.91 -10.82 5.51
C ARG A 102 -4.95 -10.94 6.64
N THR A 103 -4.65 -11.67 7.71
CA THR A 103 -5.58 -11.82 8.84
C THR A 103 -5.78 -10.50 9.58
N THR A 104 -4.71 -9.74 9.85
CA THR A 104 -4.81 -8.42 10.48
C THR A 104 -5.67 -7.45 9.65
N ARG A 105 -5.55 -7.47 8.32
CA ARG A 105 -6.40 -6.64 7.44
C ARG A 105 -7.87 -7.03 7.51
N ALA A 106 -8.18 -8.32 7.49
CA ALA A 106 -9.56 -8.78 7.61
C ALA A 106 -10.19 -8.36 8.95
N HIS A 107 -9.41 -8.35 10.04
CA HIS A 107 -9.90 -7.94 11.36
C HIS A 107 -10.15 -6.43 11.47
N ARG A 108 -9.35 -5.59 10.79
CA ARG A 108 -9.60 -4.14 10.75
C ARG A 108 -10.94 -3.78 10.09
N VAL A 109 -11.25 -4.43 8.97
CA VAL A 109 -12.54 -4.24 8.27
C VAL A 109 -13.71 -4.61 9.20
N SER A 110 -13.59 -5.71 9.95
CA SER A 110 -14.62 -6.16 10.89
C SER A 110 -14.85 -5.21 12.08
N LEU A 111 -13.87 -4.42 12.51
CA LEU A 111 -14.03 -3.47 13.62
C LEU A 111 -14.78 -2.20 13.20
N VAL A 112 -14.50 -1.68 12.00
CA VAL A 112 -15.26 -0.54 11.42
C VAL A 112 -16.73 -0.93 11.26
N GLN A 113 -16.97 -2.12 10.71
CA GLN A 113 -18.32 -2.68 10.58
C GLN A 113 -19.01 -2.83 11.95
N ARG A 114 -18.30 -3.31 12.98
CA ARG A 114 -18.86 -3.41 14.35
C ARG A 114 -19.16 -2.05 14.97
N LEU A 115 -18.35 -1.03 14.74
CA LEU A 115 -18.61 0.33 15.21
C LEU A 115 -19.86 0.92 14.55
N GLN A 116 -20.02 0.74 13.23
CA GLN A 116 -21.23 1.17 12.51
C GLN A 116 -22.49 0.45 13.01
N LEU A 117 -22.43 -0.88 13.23
CA LEU A 117 -23.54 -1.63 13.82
C LEU A 117 -23.84 -1.18 15.25
N SER A 118 -22.82 -0.82 16.04
CA SER A 118 -23.03 -0.32 17.40
C SER A 118 -23.73 1.04 17.40
N SER A 119 -23.42 1.93 16.45
CA SER A 119 -24.09 3.22 16.27
C SER A 119 -25.56 3.07 15.88
N ALA A 120 -25.88 2.08 15.03
CA ALA A 120 -27.26 1.76 14.62
C ALA A 120 -28.09 1.08 15.72
N SER A 121 -27.44 0.43 16.70
CA SER A 121 -28.11 -0.34 17.75
C SER A 121 -28.65 0.48 18.93
N SER A 122 -28.56 1.82 18.87
CA SER A 122 -29.05 2.74 19.92
C SER A 122 -30.58 2.84 20.02
N ALA A 123 -31.34 2.11 19.19
CA ALA A 123 -32.80 2.26 19.05
C ALA A 123 -33.66 1.14 19.68
N ALA A 124 -33.10 0.11 20.32
CA ALA A 124 -33.89 -0.97 20.93
C ALA A 124 -33.36 -1.38 22.31
N GLY A 125 -34.20 -1.23 23.33
CA GLY A 125 -33.81 -1.26 24.75
C GLY A 125 -33.76 -2.63 25.45
N SER A 126 -33.05 -2.60 26.59
CA SER A 126 -33.06 -3.49 27.78
C SER A 126 -32.45 -4.90 27.71
N PRO A 127 -32.10 -5.53 28.86
CA PRO A 127 -31.37 -5.02 30.03
C PRO A 127 -30.14 -5.90 30.37
N GLY A 128 -29.05 -5.27 30.82
CA GLY A 128 -27.80 -5.93 31.21
C GLY A 128 -26.69 -4.90 31.33
N GLY A 129 -26.90 -3.92 32.20
CA GLY A 129 -26.22 -2.63 32.19
C GLY A 129 -24.76 -2.69 32.62
N GLU A 130 -24.45 -3.28 33.77
CA GLU A 130 -23.16 -3.00 34.43
C GLU A 130 -21.95 -3.71 33.79
N ALA A 131 -22.04 -5.02 33.50
CA ALA A 131 -20.95 -5.75 32.85
C ALA A 131 -20.71 -5.26 31.40
N ARG A 132 -21.78 -4.92 30.68
CA ARG A 132 -21.71 -4.38 29.32
C ARG A 132 -21.18 -2.96 29.32
N GLU A 133 -21.50 -2.14 30.33
CA GLU A 133 -21.02 -0.77 30.46
C GLU A 133 -19.54 -0.71 30.85
N GLU A 134 -19.06 -1.59 31.73
CA GLU A 134 -17.63 -1.71 32.02
C GLU A 134 -16.83 -2.19 30.81
N ASP A 135 -17.31 -3.20 30.09
CA ASP A 135 -16.66 -3.67 28.85
C ASP A 135 -16.69 -2.59 27.76
N LEU A 136 -17.76 -1.79 27.68
CA LEU A 136 -17.91 -0.70 26.72
C LEU A 136 -17.04 0.50 27.09
N ARG A 137 -16.92 0.84 28.39
CA ARG A 137 -15.95 1.83 28.89
C ARG A 137 -14.52 1.41 28.58
N ARG A 138 -14.17 0.15 28.81
CA ARG A 138 -12.84 -0.39 28.53
C ARG A 138 -12.54 -0.43 27.03
N ALA A 139 -13.54 -0.75 26.21
CA ALA A 139 -13.44 -0.66 24.76
C ALA A 139 -13.30 0.79 24.27
N LEU A 140 -14.01 1.75 24.87
CA LEU A 140 -13.90 3.17 24.56
C LEU A 140 -12.55 3.76 24.98
N GLU A 141 -12.03 3.42 26.16
CA GLU A 141 -10.69 3.84 26.59
C GLU A 141 -9.60 3.27 25.67
N ALA A 142 -9.71 2.00 25.30
CA ALA A 142 -8.81 1.39 24.33
C ALA A 142 -8.92 2.04 22.93
N ALA A 143 -10.14 2.38 22.50
CA ALA A 143 -10.36 3.08 21.23
C ALA A 143 -9.84 4.52 21.27
N LEU A 144 -9.99 5.24 22.37
CA LEU A 144 -9.44 6.58 22.58
C LEU A 144 -7.91 6.57 22.62
N GLY A 145 -7.31 5.57 23.28
CA GLY A 145 -5.86 5.34 23.26
C GLY A 145 -5.35 5.04 21.84
N SER A 146 -6.03 4.14 21.12
CA SER A 146 -5.71 3.80 19.73
C SER A 146 -5.89 4.98 18.78
N LEU A 147 -6.87 5.87 19.00
CA LEU A 147 -7.07 7.08 18.21
C LEU A 147 -5.97 8.11 18.47
N GLY A 148 -5.51 8.25 19.72
CA GLY A 148 -4.37 9.09 20.06
C GLY A 148 -3.07 8.64 19.41
N GLU A 149 -2.82 7.32 19.36
CA GLU A 149 -1.70 6.76 18.61
C GLU A 149 -1.84 6.97 17.09
N MET A 150 -3.07 6.82 16.57
CA MET A 150 -3.34 7.08 15.17
C MET A 150 -3.08 8.55 14.80
N GLY A 151 -3.46 9.50 15.67
CA GLY A 151 -3.15 10.91 15.53
C GLY A 151 -1.65 11.19 15.39
N LYS A 152 -0.81 10.54 16.20
CA LYS A 152 0.66 10.65 16.10
C LYS A 152 1.19 10.08 14.78
N ILE A 153 0.62 8.98 14.30
CA ILE A 153 0.97 8.38 13.00
C ILE A 153 0.59 9.33 11.85
N TYR A 154 -0.56 10.01 11.95
CA TYR A 154 -0.98 11.03 11.00
C TYR A 154 -0.03 12.23 10.98
N GLU A 155 0.37 12.74 12.13
CA GLU A 155 1.30 13.87 12.24
C GLU A 155 2.67 13.53 11.62
N GLN A 156 3.22 12.35 11.93
CA GLN A 156 4.47 11.86 11.32
C GLN A 156 4.35 11.67 9.80
N ARG A 157 3.17 11.23 9.33
CA ARG A 157 2.92 11.04 7.90
C ARG A 157 2.78 12.38 7.18
N GLU A 158 2.14 13.37 7.79
CA GLU A 158 1.98 14.70 7.23
C GLU A 158 3.34 15.41 7.11
N VAL A 159 4.21 15.26 8.11
CA VAL A 159 5.60 15.74 8.04
C VAL A 159 6.33 15.12 6.85
N ARG A 160 6.29 13.80 6.70
CA ARG A 160 6.93 13.10 5.57
C ARG A 160 6.38 13.58 4.22
N TRP A 161 5.07 13.77 4.12
CA TRP A 161 4.44 14.23 2.89
C TRP A 161 4.84 15.65 2.51
N ARG A 162 4.94 16.57 3.49
CA ARG A 162 5.46 17.92 3.26
C ARG A 162 6.90 17.88 2.74
N ASP A 163 7.73 17.00 3.30
CA ASP A 163 9.14 16.86 2.87
C ASP A 163 9.24 16.28 1.45
N GLU A 164 8.44 15.26 1.11
CA GLU A 164 8.38 14.68 -0.23
C GLU A 164 7.88 15.70 -1.27
N MET A 165 6.86 16.51 -0.94
CA MET A 165 6.38 17.59 -1.82
C MET A 165 7.43 18.69 -2.03
N ARG A 166 8.20 19.01 -0.99
CA ARG A 166 9.33 19.93 -1.10
C ARG A 166 10.40 19.37 -2.04
N GLN A 167 10.79 18.12 -1.85
CA GLN A 167 11.80 17.45 -2.67
C GLN A 167 11.38 17.35 -4.14
N LEU A 168 10.10 17.04 -4.42
CA LEU A 168 9.57 17.03 -5.79
C LEU A 168 9.61 18.40 -6.45
N THR A 169 9.39 19.47 -5.69
CA THR A 169 9.48 20.84 -6.20
C THR A 169 10.92 21.19 -6.53
N GLU A 170 11.85 20.86 -5.63
CA GLU A 170 13.30 21.05 -5.86
C GLU A 170 13.80 20.26 -7.08
N ASP A 171 13.37 19.01 -7.22
CA ASP A 171 13.74 18.17 -8.35
C ASP A 171 13.14 18.69 -9.66
N ARG A 172 11.90 19.21 -9.64
CA ARG A 172 11.28 19.88 -10.79
C ARG A 172 12.10 21.10 -11.21
N ASP A 173 12.48 21.94 -10.27
CA ASP A 173 13.23 23.17 -10.54
C ASP A 173 14.65 22.87 -11.06
N ARG A 174 15.30 21.81 -10.53
CA ARG A 174 16.58 21.32 -11.04
C ARG A 174 16.46 20.79 -12.47
N VAL A 175 15.44 19.99 -12.76
CA VAL A 175 15.18 19.49 -14.12
C VAL A 175 14.90 20.66 -15.07
N GLU A 176 14.10 21.64 -14.65
CA GLU A 176 13.83 22.84 -15.45
C GLU A 176 15.11 23.63 -15.73
N MET A 177 15.99 23.79 -14.74
CA MET A 177 17.30 24.43 -14.92
C MET A 177 18.19 23.67 -15.91
N LEU A 178 18.27 22.34 -15.80
CA LEU A 178 19.02 21.50 -16.73
C LEU A 178 18.43 21.55 -18.15
N LEU A 179 17.11 21.56 -18.30
CA LEU A 179 16.45 21.73 -19.59
C LEU A 179 16.78 23.10 -20.21
N ARG A 180 16.72 24.19 -19.42
CA ARG A 180 17.12 25.53 -19.89
C ARG A 180 18.60 25.62 -20.27
N GLN A 181 19.49 24.92 -19.56
CA GLN A 181 20.93 24.89 -19.85
C GLN A 181 21.25 24.07 -21.11
N THR A 182 20.55 22.96 -21.34
CA THR A 182 20.78 22.06 -22.48
C THR A 182 20.10 22.52 -23.77
N LEU A 183 18.91 23.12 -23.68
CA LEU A 183 18.11 23.55 -24.83
C LEU A 183 18.22 25.05 -25.14
N GLY A 184 18.86 25.83 -24.28
CA GLY A 184 18.79 27.29 -24.33
C GLY A 184 17.39 27.83 -23.99
N PRO A 185 17.19 29.16 -23.94
CA PRO A 185 15.87 29.74 -23.69
C PRO A 185 14.91 29.26 -24.78
N VAL A 186 13.84 28.56 -24.40
CA VAL A 186 12.74 28.28 -25.32
C VAL A 186 12.14 29.64 -25.69
N LEU A 187 12.48 30.10 -26.89
CA LEU A 187 11.84 31.25 -27.52
C LEU A 187 10.34 30.97 -27.55
N HIS A 188 9.58 31.70 -26.73
CA HIS A 188 8.18 31.96 -27.00
C HIS A 188 8.10 32.87 -28.23
N GLU A 189 8.39 32.31 -29.42
CA GLU A 189 8.11 32.96 -30.68
C GLU A 189 6.69 32.56 -31.10
N ASN A 190 5.70 33.17 -30.45
CA ASN A 190 4.36 33.26 -31.00
C ASN A 190 4.46 34.11 -32.26
N GLY A 191 4.58 33.45 -33.41
CA GLY A 191 4.55 34.09 -34.70
C GLY A 191 3.21 34.78 -34.91
N HIS A 192 3.22 36.12 -34.96
CA HIS A 192 2.27 36.93 -35.71
C HIS A 192 3.01 38.15 -36.26
N GLY A 193 3.41 38.04 -37.53
CA GLY A 193 4.02 39.13 -38.26
C GLY A 193 4.16 38.79 -39.74
N ARG A 194 3.24 39.41 -40.52
CA ARG A 194 3.25 39.67 -41.98
C ARG A 194 2.55 38.61 -42.86
N SER A 195 1.36 38.97 -43.34
CA SER A 195 1.26 39.79 -44.56
C SER A 195 0.02 40.67 -44.55
#